data_AF-U3TGD5-F1
#
_entry.id   AF-U3TGD5-F1
#
_cell.length_a   1.000
_cell.length_b   1.000
_cell.length_c   1.000
_cell.angle_alpha   90.00
_cell.angle_beta   90.00
_cell.angle_gamma   90.00
#
_symmetry.space_group_name_H-M   'P 1'
#
loop_
_entity.id
_entity.type
_entity.pdbx_description
1 polymer ?
#
loop_
_entity_poly.entity_id
_entity_poly.type
_entity_poly.pdbx_seq_one_letter_code
_entity_poly.pdbx_strand_id
1 'polypeptide(L)' 'MPKIEAFETYVAQLARPGEVYEVVMRDPDTWLAVQKIAEDMGFEVLEAGRRDDEKVYYVRIRLAV' A
#
# COMPACT_ATOMS: atom_id res chain seq x y z
N MET A 1 6.96 -0.11 -15.11
CA MET A 1 5.68 0.14 -14.40
C MET A 1 5.84 1.43 -13.59
N PRO A 2 5.58 2.61 -14.18
CA PRO A 2 5.93 3.89 -13.55
C PRO A 2 5.08 4.26 -12.30
N LYS A 3 3.91 3.65 -12.12
CA LYS A 3 3.01 3.96 -10.98
C LYS A 3 3.45 3.32 -9.66
N ILE A 4 4.17 2.19 -9.72
CA ILE A 4 4.64 1.46 -8.54
C ILE A 4 5.91 2.11 -7.99
N GLU A 5 6.83 2.54 -8.85
CA GLU A 5 8.05 3.28 -8.45
C GLU A 5 7.71 4.58 -7.69
N ALA A 6 6.62 5.26 -8.08
CA ALA A 6 6.13 6.45 -7.39
C ALA A 6 5.56 6.12 -6.00
N PHE A 7 4.95 4.95 -5.82
CA PHE A 7 4.45 4.47 -4.53
C PHE A 7 5.60 4.17 -3.57
N GLU A 8 6.62 3.43 -4.02
CA GLU A 8 7.82 3.12 -3.24
C GLU A 8 8.52 4.40 -2.76
N THR A 9 8.70 5.36 -3.67
CA THR A 9 9.35 6.64 -3.37
C THR A 9 8.54 7.47 -2.37
N TYR A 10 7.22 7.54 -2.52
CA TYR A 10 6.36 8.35 -1.66
C TYR A 10 6.25 7.76 -0.25
N VAL A 11 6.04 6.45 -0.15
CA VAL A 11 5.91 5.76 1.14
C VAL A 11 7.24 5.75 1.87
N ALA A 12 8.36 5.44 1.21
CA ALA A 12 9.67 5.42 1.87
C ALA A 12 10.10 6.79 2.43
N GLN A 13 9.71 7.89 1.79
CA GLN A 13 10.11 9.24 2.22
C GLN A 13 9.26 9.81 3.34
N LEU A 14 7.99 9.39 3.45
CA LEU A 14 7.03 9.98 4.39
C LEU A 14 6.62 9.04 5.53
N ALA A 15 6.87 7.74 5.38
CA ALA A 15 6.48 6.76 6.37
C ALA A 15 7.21 6.97 7.71
N ARG A 16 6.43 7.06 8.77
CA ARG A 16 6.92 7.10 10.15
C ARG A 16 6.58 5.81 10.87
N PRO A 17 7.47 5.27 11.71
CA PRO A 17 7.18 4.08 12.50
C PRO A 17 5.89 4.25 13.30
N GLY A 18 4.99 3.27 13.19
CA GLY A 18 3.71 3.27 13.89
C GLY A 18 2.57 4.06 13.25
N GLU A 19 2.81 4.90 12.22
CA GLU A 19 1.72 5.54 11.46
C GLU A 19 1.07 4.55 10.48
N VAL A 20 -0.25 4.72 10.29
CA VAL A 20 -1.05 3.89 9.37
C VAL A 20 -1.33 4.66 8.10
N TYR A 21 -1.02 4.05 6.95
CA TYR A 21 -1.26 4.61 5.63
C TYR A 21 -2.29 3.76 4.89
N GLU A 22 -3.22 4.41 4.20
CA GLU A 22 -4.14 3.76 3.28
C GLU A 22 -3.72 4.04 1.84
N VAL A 23 -3.53 2.98 1.08
CA VAL A 23 -3.19 3.03 -0.34
C VAL A 23 -4.43 2.61 -1.11
N VAL A 24 -4.91 3.45 -2.03
CA VAL A 24 -6.10 3.17 -2.85
C VAL A 24 -5.71 3.05 -4.32
N MET A 25 -6.20 2.02 -4.98
CA MET A 25 -5.90 1.73 -6.38
C MET A 25 -7.09 1.10 -7.11
N ARG A 26 -7.11 1.15 -8.44
CA ARG A 26 -8.21 0.60 -9.26
C ARG A 26 -7.88 -0.73 -9.91
N ASP A 27 -6.60 -1.07 -9.95
CA ASP A 27 -6.09 -2.22 -10.67
C ASP A 27 -5.77 -3.36 -9.68
N PRO A 28 -6.35 -4.57 -9.88
CA PRO A 28 -6.17 -5.68 -8.95
C PRO A 28 -4.73 -6.22 -8.93
N ASP A 29 -4.02 -6.18 -10.06
CA ASP A 29 -2.63 -6.63 -10.12
C ASP A 29 -1.73 -5.68 -9.33
N THR A 30 -1.99 -4.37 -9.44
CA THR A 30 -1.34 -3.35 -8.62
C THR A 30 -1.64 -3.55 -7.12
N TRP A 31 -2.86 -3.95 -6.76
CA TRP A 31 -3.24 -4.24 -5.38
C TRP A 31 -2.47 -5.41 -4.77
N LEU A 32 -2.26 -6.48 -5.54
CA LEU A 32 -1.41 -7.60 -5.12
C LEU A 32 0.06 -7.18 -5.02
N ALA A 33 0.56 -6.42 -5.99
CA ALA A 33 1.94 -5.93 -5.98
C ALA A 33 2.23 -5.02 -4.79
N VAL A 34 1.32 -4.10 -4.46
CA VAL A 34 1.48 -3.17 -3.32
C VAL A 34 1.56 -3.90 -1.99
N GLN A 35 0.76 -4.94 -1.78
CA GLN A 35 0.84 -5.75 -0.55
C GLN A 35 2.22 -6.37 -0.38
N LYS A 36 2.72 -7.01 -1.45
CA LYS A 36 4.05 -7.64 -1.43
C LYS A 36 5.17 -6.63 -1.23
N ILE A 37 5.14 -5.51 -1.94
CA ILE A 37 6.14 -4.45 -1.82
C ILE A 37 6.13 -3.87 -0.40
N ALA A 38 4.95 -3.66 0.18
CA ALA A 38 4.84 -3.17 1.57
C ALA A 38 5.52 -4.15 2.55
N GLU A 39 5.26 -5.45 2.43
CA GLU A 39 5.93 -6.48 3.24
C GLU A 39 7.46 -6.49 3.04
N ASP A 40 7.92 -6.45 1.78
CA ASP A 40 9.36 -6.42 1.44
C ASP A 40 10.06 -5.15 1.99
N MET A 41 9.31 -4.05 2.15
CA MET A 41 9.77 -2.79 2.73
C MET A 41 9.68 -2.73 4.27
N GLY A 42 9.25 -3.81 4.93
CA GLY A 42 9.10 -3.86 6.39
C GLY A 42 7.81 -3.23 6.93
N PHE A 43 6.81 -3.02 6.07
CA PHE A 43 5.48 -2.65 6.53
C PHE A 43 4.67 -3.88 6.89
N GLU A 44 3.87 -3.76 7.93
CA GLU A 44 2.81 -4.70 8.28
C GLU A 44 1.54 -4.32 7.51
N VAL A 45 0.95 -5.30 6.81
CA VAL A 45 -0.37 -5.16 6.20
C VAL A 45 -1.44 -5.40 7.27
N LEU A 46 -2.12 -4.34 7.68
CA LEU A 46 -3.18 -4.40 8.71
C LEU A 46 -4.52 -4.85 8.12
N GLU A 47 -4.83 -4.39 6.91
CA GLU A 47 -6.11 -4.65 6.25
C GLU A 47 -5.92 -4.51 4.74
N ALA A 48 -6.52 -5.39 3.95
CA ALA A 48 -6.55 -5.28 2.50
C ALA A 48 -7.91 -5.74 1.99
N GLY A 49 -8.49 -4.99 1.05
CA GLY A 49 -9.83 -5.29 0.57
C GLY A 49 -10.23 -4.48 -0.65
N ARG A 50 -11.53 -4.55 -0.96
CA ARG A 50 -12.15 -3.86 -2.09
C ARG A 50 -13.35 -3.08 -1.58
N ARG A 51 -13.47 -1.82 -2.01
CA ARG A 51 -14.64 -0.97 -1.84
C ARG A 51 -15.46 -1.04 -3.13
N ASP A 52 -16.56 -1.77 -3.09
CA ASP A 52 -17.38 -2.06 -4.26
C ASP A 52 -18.18 -0.85 -4.78
N ASP A 53 -18.58 0.04 -3.87
CA ASP A 53 -19.22 1.31 -4.16
C ASP A 53 -18.31 2.26 -4.96
N GLU A 54 -17.03 2.30 -4.62
CA GLU A 54 -16.02 3.14 -5.28
C GLU A 54 -15.28 2.42 -6.43
N LYS A 55 -15.47 1.10 -6.56
CA LYS A 55 -14.74 0.21 -7.50
C LYS A 55 -13.22 0.34 -7.38
N VAL A 56 -12.74 0.39 -6.13
CA VAL A 56 -11.31 0.48 -5.79
C VAL A 56 -10.89 -0.64 -4.86
N TYR A 57 -9.61 -0.95 -4.88
CA TYR A 57 -8.93 -1.78 -3.91
C TYR A 57 -8.16 -0.88 -2.95
N TYR A 58 -8.04 -1.33 -1.69
CA TYR A 58 -7.27 -0.64 -0.69
C TYR A 58 -6.36 -1.58 0.08
N VAL A 59 -5.25 -1.03 0.59
CA VAL A 59 -4.34 -1.68 1.53
C VAL A 59 -4.03 -0.68 2.63
N ARG A 60 -4.23 -1.08 3.89
CA ARG A 60 -3.81 -0.32 5.08
C ARG A 60 -2.54 -0.95 5.62
N ILE A 61 -1.48 -0.15 5.64
CA ILE A 61 -0.13 -0.58 6.01
C ILE A 61 0.41 0.27 7.15
N ARG A 62 1.27 -0.33 7.98
CA ARG A 62 1.99 0.35 9.06
C ARG A 62 3.45 -0.01 9.00
N LEU A 63 4.35 0.97 9.09
CA LEU A 63 5.79 0.68 9.15
C LEU A 63 6.09 -0.03 10.48
N ALA A 64 6.50 -1.31 10.41
CA ALA A 64 7.04 -2.02 11.54
C ALA A 64 8.48 -1.51 11.75
N VAL A 65 8.80 -1.19 13.00
CA VAL A 65 10.00 -0.43 13.39
C VAL A 65 11.29 -1.06 12.90
#